data_AF-A0A6G4V964-F1
#
_entry.id   AF-A0A6G4V964-F1
#
_cell.length_a   1.000
_cell.length_b   1.000
_cell.length_c   1.000
_cell.angle_alpha   90.00
_cell.angle_beta   90.00
_cell.angle_gamma   90.00
#
_symmetry.space_group_name_H-M   'P 1'
#
loop_
_entity.id
_entity.type
_entity.pdbx_description
1 polymer ?
#
loop_
_entity_poly.entity_id
_entity_poly.type
_entity_poly.pdbx_seq_one_letter_code
_entity_poly.pdbx_strand_id
1 'polypeptide(L)'
;MSELVPGGNLPLPGGTLTLQVPGPFDVSALITDDSGKVRGDGDFVFYNQPSAPGARLHGETLSVDPPALRPGASRVTVVVSPAEPGTPLGRLPAPSLRVTGPGGRVVARFTPARPERETVLLLAEIYRRGTTWKLRALGQGYADGLAGIA
;
A
#
# COMPACT_ATOMS: atom_id res chain seq x y z
N MET A 1 -17.27 -8.67 0.61
CA MET A 1 -16.42 -7.60 0.07
C MET A 1 -16.85 -6.33 0.74
N SER A 2 -15.90 -5.54 1.27
CA SER A 2 -16.20 -4.29 1.98
C SER A 2 -15.71 -3.08 1.18
N GLU A 3 -16.54 -2.06 1.05
CA GLU A 3 -16.09 -0.74 0.58
C GLU A 3 -15.60 0.05 1.79
N LEU A 4 -14.35 0.48 1.77
CA LEU A 4 -13.77 1.28 2.85
C LEU A 4 -13.91 2.76 2.55
N VAL A 5 -13.97 3.55 3.62
CA VAL A 5 -13.83 5.02 3.60
C VAL A 5 -12.53 5.39 4.31
N PRO A 6 -12.00 6.62 4.14
CA PRO A 6 -10.80 7.05 4.87
C PRO A 6 -10.88 6.76 6.37
N GLY A 7 -9.85 6.14 6.94
CA GLY A 7 -9.79 5.68 8.33
C GLY A 7 -10.49 4.34 8.63
N GLY A 8 -11.37 3.88 7.72
CA GLY A 8 -12.04 2.59 7.80
C GLY A 8 -11.06 1.42 7.78
N ASN A 9 -11.35 0.37 8.55
CA ASN A 9 -10.46 -0.79 8.67
C ASN A 9 -11.22 -2.10 8.86
N LEU A 10 -10.57 -3.21 8.50
CA LEU A 10 -11.12 -4.56 8.65
C LEU A 10 -10.03 -5.57 9.02
N PRO A 11 -10.36 -6.67 9.72
CA PRO A 11 -9.45 -7.80 9.88
C PRO A 11 -9.20 -8.49 8.53
N LEU A 12 -7.95 -8.85 8.26
CA LEU A 12 -7.57 -9.55 7.05
C LEU A 12 -7.78 -11.07 7.21
N PRO A 13 -8.12 -11.80 6.13
CA PRO A 13 -7.99 -13.24 6.14
C PRO A 13 -6.50 -13.63 6.29
N GLY A 14 -6.22 -14.82 6.80
CA GLY A 14 -4.87 -15.37 6.72
C GLY A 14 -4.47 -15.67 5.27
N GLY A 15 -3.18 -15.71 4.99
CA GLY A 15 -2.59 -15.99 3.68
C GLY A 15 -2.28 -14.74 2.85
N THR A 16 -1.79 -14.95 1.63
CA THR A 16 -1.33 -13.88 0.73
C THR A 16 -2.50 -13.04 0.22
N LEU A 17 -2.30 -11.72 0.28
CA LEU A 17 -3.17 -10.71 -0.27
C LEU A 17 -2.60 -10.19 -1.59
N THR A 18 -3.47 -9.81 -2.51
CA THR A 18 -3.14 -9.16 -3.77
C THR A 18 -3.79 -7.79 -3.80
N LEU A 19 -2.96 -6.76 -3.91
CA LEU A 19 -3.34 -5.35 -3.95
C LEU A 19 -3.07 -4.83 -5.36
N GLN A 20 -4.07 -4.19 -5.95
CA GLN A 20 -4.00 -3.67 -7.31
C GLN A 20 -4.53 -2.25 -7.33
N VAL A 21 -3.82 -1.37 -8.05
CA VAL A 21 -4.23 0.01 -8.30
C VAL A 21 -4.15 0.27 -9.80
N PRO A 22 -5.21 -0.04 -10.56
CA PRO A 22 -5.19 0.14 -12.01
C PRO A 22 -5.08 1.62 -12.39
N GLY A 23 -4.42 1.88 -13.52
CA GLY A 23 -4.32 3.20 -14.11
C GLY A 23 -2.88 3.70 -14.18
N PRO A 24 -2.67 5.00 -14.45
CA PRO A 24 -1.35 5.58 -14.69
C PRO A 24 -0.58 5.84 -13.37
N PHE A 25 -0.51 4.83 -12.49
CA PHE A 25 0.11 4.92 -11.18
C PHE A 25 1.23 3.90 -11.02
N ASP A 26 2.32 4.33 -10.41
CA ASP A 26 3.32 3.43 -9.85
C ASP A 26 2.93 3.04 -8.43
N VAL A 27 2.97 1.75 -8.14
CA VAL A 27 2.71 1.19 -6.81
C VAL A 27 4.05 0.89 -6.13
N SER A 28 4.15 1.31 -4.88
CA SER A 28 5.26 0.95 -4.00
C SER A 28 4.77 0.61 -2.59
N ALA A 29 5.62 -0.03 -1.80
CA ALA A 29 5.30 -0.42 -0.43
C ALA A 29 6.47 -0.19 0.52
N LEU A 30 6.18 0.40 1.68
CA LEU A 30 7.12 0.58 2.78
C LEU A 30 6.80 -0.42 3.90
N ILE A 31 7.79 -1.22 4.29
CA ILE A 31 7.67 -2.19 5.38
C ILE A 31 8.28 -1.58 6.64
N THR A 32 7.45 -1.31 7.64
CA THR A 32 7.88 -0.60 8.86
C THR A 32 7.67 -1.45 10.11
N ASP A 33 8.45 -1.14 11.14
CA ASP A 33 8.27 -1.67 12.48
C ASP A 33 7.27 -0.84 13.30
N ASP A 34 7.14 -1.16 14.59
CA ASP A 34 6.20 -0.48 15.49
C ASP A 34 6.54 1.00 15.75
N SER A 35 7.78 1.41 15.46
CA SER A 35 8.19 2.82 15.49
C SER A 35 7.80 3.58 14.22
N GLY A 36 7.28 2.88 13.21
CA GLY A 36 6.94 3.43 11.90
C GLY A 36 8.14 3.62 10.99
N LYS A 37 9.28 3.00 11.29
CA LYS A 37 10.52 3.14 10.50
C LYS A 37 10.84 1.89 9.69
N VAL A 38 11.45 2.12 8.53
CA VAL A 38 12.10 1.06 7.75
C VAL A 38 13.41 0.65 8.44
N ARG A 39 13.84 -0.60 8.28
CA ARG A 39 15.16 -1.07 8.73
C ARG A 39 16.27 -0.56 7.82
N GLY A 40 15.95 -0.30 6.56
CA GLY A 40 16.85 0.13 5.49
C GLY A 40 16.22 -0.16 4.13
N ASP A 41 17.01 -0.03 3.07
CA ASP A 41 16.51 -0.08 1.69
C ASP A 41 15.75 -1.37 1.36
N GLY A 42 16.13 -2.51 1.96
CA GLY A 42 15.46 -3.81 1.78
C GLY A 42 14.00 -3.88 2.23
N ASP A 43 13.50 -2.85 2.93
CA ASP A 43 12.10 -2.73 3.34
C ASP A 43 11.25 -1.90 2.38
N PHE A 44 11.86 -1.39 1.32
CA PHE A 44 11.17 -0.64 0.30
C PHE A 44 10.96 -1.50 -0.94
N VAL A 45 9.70 -1.69 -1.34
CA VAL A 45 9.32 -2.47 -2.53
C VAL A 45 8.78 -1.51 -3.59
N PHE A 46 9.43 -1.48 -4.75
CA PHE A 46 9.09 -0.61 -5.88
C PHE A 46 9.66 -1.20 -7.19
N TYR A 47 9.45 -0.56 -8.34
CA TYR A 47 9.77 -1.15 -9.65
C TYR A 47 11.24 -1.61 -9.81
N ASN A 48 12.22 -0.88 -9.25
CA ASN A 48 13.65 -1.27 -9.29
C ASN A 48 14.06 -2.25 -8.17
N GLN A 49 13.22 -2.40 -7.14
CA GLN A 49 13.41 -3.38 -6.07
C GLN A 49 12.07 -4.08 -5.78
N PRO A 50 11.66 -5.01 -6.67
CA PRO A 50 10.28 -5.52 -6.68
C PRO A 50 10.00 -6.55 -5.58
N SER A 51 10.90 -6.74 -4.62
CA SER A 51 10.75 -7.79 -3.61
C SER A 51 11.42 -7.46 -2.28
N ALA A 52 10.72 -7.81 -1.21
CA ALA A 52 11.20 -7.91 0.16
C ALA A 52 10.57 -9.17 0.81
N PRO A 53 11.07 -9.66 1.96
CA PRO A 53 10.43 -10.76 2.66
C PRO A 53 8.94 -10.47 2.90
N GLY A 54 8.06 -11.35 2.41
CA GLY A 54 6.60 -11.23 2.54
C GLY A 54 5.94 -10.19 1.63
N ALA A 55 6.67 -9.50 0.74
CA ALA A 55 6.08 -8.53 -0.19
C ALA A 55 6.74 -8.60 -1.58
N ARG A 56 5.93 -8.61 -2.64
CA ARG A 56 6.43 -8.66 -4.02
C ARG A 56 5.57 -7.82 -4.95
N LEU A 57 6.21 -6.97 -5.74
CA LEU A 57 5.58 -6.21 -6.81
C LEU A 57 5.83 -6.93 -8.16
N HIS A 58 4.78 -7.09 -8.96
CA HIS A 58 4.85 -7.61 -10.32
C HIS A 58 3.93 -6.79 -11.23
N GLY A 59 4.51 -5.92 -12.05
CA GLY A 59 3.77 -4.87 -12.74
C GLY A 59 3.05 -3.98 -11.72
N GLU A 60 1.75 -3.75 -11.92
CA GLU A 60 0.89 -2.94 -11.03
C GLU A 60 0.33 -3.73 -9.82
N THR A 61 0.75 -4.99 -9.66
CA THR A 61 0.20 -5.89 -8.64
C THR A 61 1.18 -6.11 -7.51
N LEU A 62 0.78 -5.70 -6.30
CA LEU A 62 1.52 -5.93 -5.06
C LEU A 62 0.93 -7.14 -4.31
N SER A 63 1.71 -8.20 -4.16
CA SER A 63 1.39 -9.33 -3.29
C SER A 63 2.01 -9.13 -1.91
N VAL A 64 1.23 -9.32 -0.85
CA VAL A 64 1.68 -9.22 0.55
C VAL A 64 1.24 -10.45 1.32
N ASP A 65 2.18 -11.16 1.93
CA ASP A 65 1.96 -12.23 2.89
C ASP A 65 2.45 -11.77 4.28
N PRO A 66 1.56 -11.20 5.12
CA PRO A 66 1.99 -10.52 6.35
C PRO A 66 2.76 -11.44 7.34
N PRO A 67 2.40 -12.72 7.53
CA PRO A 67 3.22 -13.67 8.29
C PRO A 67 4.64 -13.91 7.76
N ALA A 68 4.88 -13.73 6.46
CA ALA A 68 6.19 -13.95 5.82
C ALA A 68 7.06 -12.69 5.80
N LEU A 69 6.59 -11.58 6.37
CA LEU A 69 7.40 -10.38 6.56
C LEU A 69 8.60 -10.68 7.47
N ARG A 70 9.66 -9.88 7.33
CA ARG A 70 10.85 -9.99 8.18
C ARG A 70 10.47 -9.88 9.68
N PRO A 71 11.25 -10.51 10.59
CA PRO A 71 11.06 -10.33 12.03
C PRO A 71 11.03 -8.85 12.43
N GLY A 72 10.09 -8.46 13.29
CA GLY A 72 9.89 -7.08 13.75
C GLY A 72 9.15 -6.17 12.77
N ALA A 73 8.72 -6.66 11.61
CA ALA A 73 7.81 -5.90 10.75
C ALA A 73 6.39 -5.96 11.32
N SER A 74 5.71 -4.82 11.35
CA SER A 74 4.34 -4.72 11.87
C SER A 74 3.42 -3.92 10.97
N ARG A 75 3.95 -3.32 9.90
CA ARG A 75 3.14 -2.56 8.95
C ARG A 75 3.72 -2.63 7.53
N VAL A 76 2.83 -2.64 6.54
CA VAL A 76 3.12 -2.43 5.12
C VAL A 76 2.24 -1.30 4.63
N THR A 77 2.84 -0.17 4.28
CA THR A 77 2.14 1.01 3.76
C THR A 77 2.19 0.99 2.24
N VAL A 78 1.04 1.00 1.58
CA VAL A 78 0.92 1.07 0.12
C VAL A 78 0.90 2.52 -0.30
N VAL A 79 1.86 2.87 -1.13
CA VAL A 79 2.04 4.23 -1.66
C VAL A 79 1.83 4.18 -3.17
N VAL A 80 1.17 5.20 -3.70
CA VAL A 80 1.09 5.42 -5.14
C VAL A 80 1.65 6.77 -5.54
N SER A 81 2.30 6.78 -6.69
CA SER A 81 2.79 7.97 -7.37
C SER A 81 2.36 7.95 -8.84
N PRO A 82 2.45 9.07 -9.57
CA PRO A 82 2.27 9.08 -11.02
C PRO A 82 3.29 8.15 -11.69
N ALA A 83 2.86 7.34 -12.66
CA ALA A 83 3.75 6.47 -13.43
C ALA A 83 4.62 7.25 -14.43
N GLU A 84 4.13 8.40 -14.88
CA GLU A 84 4.88 9.30 -15.75
C GLU A 84 5.58 10.39 -14.92
N PRO A 85 6.93 10.46 -14.93
CA PRO A 85 7.67 11.49 -14.21
C PRO A 85 7.24 12.90 -14.63
N GLY A 86 7.06 13.78 -13.66
CA GLY A 86 6.65 15.18 -13.89
C GLY A 86 5.15 15.40 -14.07
N THR A 87 4.36 14.33 -14.17
CA THR A 87 2.90 14.43 -14.16
C THR A 87 2.39 14.63 -12.73
N PRO A 88 1.68 15.72 -12.39
CA PRO A 88 1.10 15.90 -11.05
C PRO A 88 0.00 14.88 -10.77
N LEU A 89 -0.05 14.32 -9.56
CA LEU A 89 -1.05 13.32 -9.19
C LEU A 89 -2.48 13.87 -9.32
N GLY A 90 -2.70 15.16 -9.03
CA GLY A 90 -4.00 15.81 -9.21
C GLY A 90 -4.49 15.96 -10.66
N ARG A 91 -3.63 15.70 -11.66
CA ARG A 91 -4.07 15.60 -13.06
C ARG A 91 -4.56 14.20 -13.44
N LEU A 92 -4.28 13.19 -12.62
CA LEU A 92 -4.70 11.81 -12.83
C LEU A 92 -6.11 11.56 -12.26
N PRO A 93 -6.80 10.46 -12.62
CA PRO A 93 -8.01 10.03 -11.93
C PRO A 93 -7.73 9.72 -10.45
N ALA A 94 -8.78 9.60 -9.63
CA ALA A 94 -8.59 9.12 -8.26
C ALA A 94 -8.14 7.64 -8.29
N PRO A 95 -7.04 7.27 -7.62
CA PRO A 95 -6.56 5.89 -7.60
C PRO A 95 -7.54 4.97 -6.85
N SER A 96 -7.92 3.84 -7.45
CA SER A 96 -8.81 2.87 -6.82
C SER A 96 -8.05 1.61 -6.40
N LEU A 97 -7.99 1.35 -5.10
CA LEU A 97 -7.37 0.15 -4.54
C LEU A 97 -8.38 -1.01 -4.52
N ARG A 98 -7.96 -2.15 -5.08
CA ARG A 98 -8.65 -3.44 -4.94
C ARG A 98 -7.77 -4.41 -4.17
N VAL A 99 -8.29 -4.95 -3.06
CA VAL A 99 -7.61 -5.96 -2.23
C VAL A 99 -8.32 -7.30 -2.36
N THR A 100 -7.58 -8.30 -2.78
CA THR A 100 -8.04 -9.68 -2.96
C THR A 100 -7.32 -10.59 -1.98
N GLY A 101 -8.03 -11.49 -1.31
CA GLY A 101 -7.45 -12.50 -0.44
C GLY A 101 -7.21 -13.83 -1.14
N PRO A 102 -6.81 -14.86 -0.40
CA PRO A 102 -6.61 -16.20 -0.96
C PRO A 102 -7.85 -16.73 -1.68
N GLY A 103 -7.63 -17.49 -2.75
CA GLY A 103 -8.70 -18.01 -3.61
C GLY A 103 -9.39 -16.95 -4.47
N GLY A 104 -8.82 -15.75 -4.60
CA GLY A 104 -9.32 -14.72 -5.53
C GLY A 104 -10.52 -13.92 -5.01
N ARG A 105 -10.91 -14.10 -3.74
CA ARG A 105 -12.05 -13.39 -3.14
C ARG A 105 -11.69 -11.93 -2.86
N VAL A 106 -12.49 -10.98 -3.35
CA VAL A 106 -12.31 -9.56 -3.02
C VAL A 106 -12.65 -9.31 -1.56
N VAL A 107 -11.65 -8.82 -0.83
CA VAL A 107 -11.74 -8.49 0.60
C VAL A 107 -12.21 -7.05 0.75
N ALA A 108 -11.53 -6.13 0.07
CA ALA A 108 -11.77 -4.69 0.22
C ALA A 108 -11.65 -3.95 -1.11
N ARG A 109 -12.35 -2.83 -1.20
CA ARG A 109 -12.11 -1.76 -2.16
C ARG A 109 -12.00 -0.43 -1.43
N PHE A 110 -11.22 0.48 -1.98
CA PHE A 110 -11.08 1.82 -1.46
C PHE A 110 -10.72 2.78 -2.60
N THR A 111 -11.47 3.87 -2.71
CA THR A 111 -11.13 5.00 -3.59
C THR A 111 -11.15 6.27 -2.74
N PRO A 112 -10.01 6.94 -2.54
CA PRO A 112 -9.95 8.19 -1.79
C PRO A 112 -10.53 9.35 -2.63
N ALA A 113 -10.61 10.53 -2.02
CA ALA A 113 -10.80 11.75 -2.77
C ALA A 113 -9.66 11.95 -3.78
N ARG A 114 -9.95 12.68 -4.86
CA ARG A 114 -8.93 12.99 -5.86
C ARG A 114 -7.83 13.84 -5.20
N PRO A 115 -6.55 13.45 -5.33
CA PRO A 115 -5.46 14.29 -4.87
C PRO A 115 -5.44 15.61 -5.64
N GLU A 116 -4.88 16.66 -5.05
CA GLU A 116 -4.76 17.98 -5.65
C GLU A 116 -3.29 18.29 -5.92
N ARG A 117 -2.54 18.65 -4.87
CA ARG A 117 -1.15 19.15 -4.97
C ARG A 117 -0.11 18.08 -4.64
N GLU A 118 -0.56 16.91 -4.19
CA GLU A 118 0.31 15.89 -3.66
C GLU A 118 1.06 15.15 -4.76
N THR A 119 2.29 14.76 -4.48
CA THR A 119 3.16 14.04 -5.42
C THR A 119 3.10 12.53 -5.18
N VAL A 120 2.76 12.13 -3.95
CA VAL A 120 2.51 10.74 -3.57
C VAL A 120 1.27 10.64 -2.68
N LEU A 121 0.66 9.46 -2.66
CA LEU A 121 -0.54 9.17 -1.87
C LEU A 121 -0.39 7.84 -1.13
N LEU A 122 -0.58 7.85 0.18
CA LEU A 122 -0.70 6.65 1.00
C LEU A 122 -2.14 6.17 0.87
N LEU A 123 -2.34 5.06 0.17
CA LEU A 123 -3.67 4.50 -0.07
C LEU A 123 -4.18 3.70 1.12
N ALA A 124 -3.37 2.80 1.63
CA ALA A 124 -3.76 1.89 2.69
C ALA A 124 -2.54 1.39 3.44
N GLU A 125 -2.78 0.89 4.65
CA GLU A 125 -1.79 0.15 5.42
C GLU A 125 -2.34 -1.22 5.80
N ILE A 126 -1.50 -2.24 5.66
CA ILE A 126 -1.67 -3.53 6.32
C ILE A 126 -0.89 -3.43 7.61
N TYR A 127 -1.53 -3.57 8.77
CA TYR A 127 -0.88 -3.41 10.06
C TYR A 127 -1.26 -4.51 11.03
N ARG A 128 -0.34 -4.82 11.94
CA ARG A 128 -0.55 -5.78 13.01
C ARG A 128 -1.18 -5.10 14.22
N ARG A 129 -2.26 -5.67 14.74
CA ARG A 129 -2.86 -5.29 16.02
C ARG A 129 -2.96 -6.52 16.89
N GLY A 130 -2.08 -6.64 17.89
CA GLY A 130 -1.92 -7.85 18.67
C GLY A 130 -1.45 -9.01 17.79
N THR A 131 -2.24 -10.08 17.72
CA THR A 131 -1.95 -11.26 16.88
C THR A 131 -2.60 -11.20 15.50
N THR A 132 -3.42 -10.18 15.22
CA THR A 132 -4.22 -10.10 13.99
C THR A 132 -3.68 -9.02 13.04
N TRP A 133 -3.62 -9.35 11.75
CA TRP A 133 -3.36 -8.38 10.69
C TRP A 133 -4.66 -7.74 10.22
N LYS A 134 -4.61 -6.44 9.98
CA LYS A 134 -5.73 -5.62 9.56
C LYS A 134 -5.35 -4.76 8.38
N LEU A 135 -6.34 -4.43 7.55
CA LEU A 135 -6.23 -3.41 6.52
C LEU A 135 -6.87 -2.13 7.04
N ARG A 136 -6.25 -0.98 6.83
CA ARG A 136 -6.86 0.35 7.01
C ARG A 136 -6.72 1.16 5.73
N ALA A 137 -7.81 1.79 5.30
CA ALA A 137 -7.79 2.81 4.26
C ALA A 137 -7.26 4.13 4.83
N LEU A 138 -6.33 4.77 4.11
CA LEU A 138 -5.70 6.02 4.51
C LEU A 138 -6.22 7.15 3.62
N GLY A 139 -5.78 7.21 2.37
CA GLY A 139 -6.12 8.29 1.43
C GLY A 139 -5.41 9.60 1.75
N GLN A 140 -4.21 9.53 2.31
CA GLN A 140 -3.44 10.70 2.75
C GLN A 140 -2.34 11.02 1.74
N GLY A 141 -2.37 12.23 1.18
CA GLY A 141 -1.37 12.68 0.22
C GLY A 141 -0.24 13.47 0.88
N TYR A 142 0.92 13.48 0.23
CA TYR A 142 2.10 14.22 0.67
C TYR A 142 2.68 15.01 -0.50
N ALA A 143 2.96 16.30 -0.28
CA ALA A 143 3.54 17.18 -1.28
C ALA A 143 5.05 16.93 -1.46
N ASP A 144 5.77 16.66 -0.36
CA ASP A 144 7.23 16.47 -0.33
C ASP A 144 7.70 15.09 -0.82
N GLY A 145 6.77 14.28 -1.34
CA GLY A 145 7.07 12.94 -1.86
C GLY A 145 7.40 11.92 -0.78
N LEU A 146 7.95 10.77 -1.20
CA LEU A 146 8.23 9.63 -0.32
C LEU A 146 9.28 9.94 0.74
N ALA A 147 10.20 10.87 0.48
CA ALA A 147 11.24 11.28 1.42
C ALA A 147 10.69 11.87 2.72
N GLY A 148 9.46 12.40 2.72
CA GLY A 148 8.79 12.88 3.93
C GLY A 148 8.12 11.77 4.77
N ILE A 149 8.15 10.51 4.32
CA ILE A 149 7.40 9.38 4.89
C ILE A 149 8.33 8.29 5.46
N ALA A 150 9.57 8.17 4.98
CA ALA A 150 10.53 7.10 5.33
C ALA A 150 11.53 7.50 6.41
#